data_AF-A0A8H7BIK4-F1
#
_entry.id   AF-A0A8H7BIK4-F1
#
_cell.length_a   1.000
_cell.length_b   1.000
_cell.length_c   1.000
_cell.angle_alpha   90.00
_cell.angle_beta   90.00
_cell.angle_gamma   90.00
#
_symmetry.space_group_name_H-M   'P 1'
#
loop_
_entity.id
_entity.type
_entity.pdbx_description
1 polymer ?
#
loop_
_entity_poly.entity_id
_entity_poly.type
_entity_poly.pdbx_seq_one_letter_code
_entity_poly.pdbx_strand_id
1 'polypeptide(L)'
;MGVKRFQHTLRELHTLRHDRLELQYLNAMNYRHAKPTIADTLRNVNQHAPFPPFDDKKSYAGFVPAAAYLRWVHTTILDGLRPLMSKQMMTPDGQIFKSDHSFKIIKKLAKVTEASEFCALYSFCKEYKEIHMQRPAPTKSLTHLQTSFQGMARPYRLCGHKLPEVFIH
;
A
#
# COMPACT_ATOMS: atom_id res chain seq x y z
N MET A 1 -6.71 0.86 0.85
CA MET A 1 -7.06 1.87 1.89
C MET A 1 -6.17 3.09 1.71
N GLY A 2 -6.67 4.31 1.89
CA GLY A 2 -5.82 5.52 1.82
C GLY A 2 -4.91 5.64 3.04
N VAL A 3 -3.71 6.20 2.87
CA VAL A 3 -2.70 6.32 3.93
C VAL A 3 -3.21 7.06 5.17
N LYS A 4 -4.08 8.07 4.99
CA LYS A 4 -4.76 8.78 6.09
C LYS A 4 -5.69 7.87 6.90
N ARG A 5 -6.45 6.99 6.22
CA ARG A 5 -7.33 6.03 6.90
C ARG A 5 -6.50 5.02 7.68
N PHE A 6 -5.42 4.52 7.09
CA PHE A 6 -4.50 3.61 7.77
C PHE A 6 -3.86 4.24 9.01
N GLN A 7 -3.40 5.49 8.93
CA GLN A 7 -2.92 6.23 10.10
C GLN A 7 -3.98 6.33 11.20
N HIS A 8 -5.23 6.62 10.83
CA HIS A 8 -6.32 6.71 11.79
C HIS A 8 -6.57 5.37 12.49
N THR A 9 -6.64 4.27 11.72
CA THR A 9 -6.78 2.92 12.28
C THR A 9 -5.61 2.57 13.20
N LEU A 10 -4.37 2.94 12.85
CA LEU A 10 -3.23 2.76 13.75
C LEU A 10 -3.41 3.53 15.06
N ARG A 11 -3.86 4.79 14.99
CA ARG A 11 -4.14 5.59 16.19
C ARG A 11 -5.23 4.95 17.06
N GLU A 12 -6.32 4.49 16.47
CA GLU A 12 -7.39 3.79 17.17
C GLU A 12 -6.87 2.53 17.87
N LEU A 13 -6.08 1.71 17.18
CA LEU A 13 -5.50 0.49 17.74
C LEU A 13 -4.54 0.78 18.90
N HIS A 14 -3.70 1.81 18.77
CA HIS A 14 -2.80 2.24 19.84
C HIS A 14 -3.57 2.77 21.06
N THR A 15 -4.62 3.57 20.84
CA THR A 15 -5.46 4.10 21.92
C THR A 15 -6.18 2.95 22.64
N LEU A 16 -6.79 2.04 21.89
CA LEU A 16 -7.46 0.86 22.44
C LEU A 16 -6.52 -0.05 23.24
N ARG A 17 -5.25 -0.16 22.82
CA ARG A 17 -4.22 -0.87 23.58
C ARG A 17 -3.92 -0.15 24.90
N HIS A 18 -3.83 1.18 24.90
CA HIS A 18 -3.63 1.99 26.10
C HIS A 18 -4.79 1.78 27.08
N ASP A 19 -6.04 1.95 26.63
CA ASP A 19 -7.23 1.77 27.46
C ASP A 19 -7.29 0.37 28.11
N ARG A 20 -6.93 -0.67 27.35
CA ARG A 20 -6.88 -2.04 27.88
C ARG A 20 -5.82 -2.21 28.97
N LEU A 21 -4.66 -1.60 28.81
CA LEU A 21 -3.59 -1.66 29.81
C LEU A 21 -3.95 -0.86 31.05
N GLU A 22 -4.62 0.29 30.88
CA GLU A 22 -5.15 1.08 31.98
C GLU A 22 -6.19 0.28 32.78
N LEU A 23 -7.16 -0.35 32.11
CA LEU A 23 -8.15 -1.21 32.77
C LEU A 23 -7.51 -2.39 33.51
N GLN A 24 -6.51 -3.04 32.91
CA GLN A 24 -5.77 -4.12 33.57
C GLN A 24 -5.04 -3.62 34.82
N TYR A 25 -4.43 -2.44 34.73
CA TYR A 25 -3.75 -1.80 35.85
C TYR A 25 -4.72 -1.47 37.00
N LEU A 26 -5.85 -0.82 36.69
CA LEU A 26 -6.89 -0.49 37.67
C LEU A 26 -7.50 -1.74 38.31
N ASN A 27 -7.76 -2.79 37.53
CA ASN A 27 -8.25 -4.06 38.06
C ASN A 27 -7.23 -4.73 39.00
N ALA A 28 -5.94 -4.69 38.66
CA ALA A 28 -4.88 -5.21 39.51
C ALA A 28 -4.77 -4.42 40.82
N MET A 29 -4.90 -3.08 40.77
CA MET A 29 -4.97 -2.24 41.97
C MET A 29 -6.18 -2.59 42.83
N ASN A 30 -7.38 -2.65 42.24
CA ASN A 30 -8.61 -2.98 42.96
C ASN A 30 -8.52 -4.36 43.65
N TYR A 31 -7.93 -5.35 42.98
CA TYR A 31 -7.70 -6.67 43.58
C TYR A 31 -6.75 -6.59 44.78
N ARG A 32 -5.67 -5.81 44.69
CA ARG A 32 -4.72 -5.61 45.81
C ARG A 32 -5.35 -4.85 46.97
N HIS A 33 -6.19 -3.84 46.71
CA HIS A 33 -6.95 -3.16 47.76
C HIS A 33 -7.93 -4.09 48.47
N ALA A 34 -8.58 -5.01 47.74
CA ALA A 34 -9.52 -5.97 48.31
C ALA A 34 -8.85 -7.10 49.11
N LYS A 35 -7.60 -7.45 48.77
CA LYS A 35 -6.79 -8.48 49.45
C LYS A 35 -5.39 -7.95 49.77
N PRO A 36 -5.23 -7.07 50.76
CA PRO A 36 -3.94 -6.48 51.09
C PRO A 36 -3.01 -7.53 51.67
N THR A 37 -1.77 -7.58 51.16
CA THR A 37 -0.70 -8.39 51.77
C THR A 37 -0.04 -7.60 52.91
N ILE A 38 0.59 -8.27 53.88
CA ILE A 38 1.28 -7.62 55.03
C ILE A 38 2.32 -6.57 54.57
N ALA A 39 2.91 -6.73 53.38
CA ALA A 39 3.82 -5.74 52.79
C ALA A 39 3.10 -4.48 52.25
N ASP A 40 1.85 -4.60 51.78
CA ASP A 40 1.04 -3.49 51.27
C ASP A 40 0.41 -2.68 52.41
N THR A 41 0.21 -3.25 53.60
CA THR A 41 -0.21 -2.47 54.78
C THR A 41 0.92 -1.64 55.38
N LEU A 42 2.18 -2.07 55.21
CA LEU A 42 3.37 -1.32 55.64
C LEU A 42 3.78 -0.22 54.66
N ARG A 43 3.57 -0.42 53.35
CA ARG A 43 3.69 0.62 52.33
C ARG A 43 2.34 1.27 52.14
N ASN A 44 2.12 2.45 52.73
CA ASN A 44 0.93 3.29 52.53
C ASN A 44 0.28 3.04 51.14
N VAL A 45 -0.88 2.37 51.17
CA VAL A 45 -1.66 1.90 50.01
C VAL A 45 -2.00 3.04 49.01
N ASN A 46 -1.83 4.30 49.42
CA ASN A 46 -2.00 5.51 48.63
C ASN A 46 -0.78 5.91 47.76
N GLN A 47 0.28 5.10 47.69
CA GLN A 47 1.51 5.42 46.94
C GLN A 47 1.60 4.81 45.54
N HIS A 48 0.52 4.22 45.01
CA HIS A 48 0.55 3.72 43.63
C HIS A 48 0.58 4.89 42.63
N ALA A 49 1.61 4.92 41.78
CA ALA A 49 1.75 5.94 40.75
C ALA A 49 0.63 5.82 39.70
N PRO A 50 0.00 6.92 39.28
CA PRO A 50 -1.08 6.88 38.29
C PRO A 50 -0.60 6.27 36.98
N PHE A 51 -1.51 5.58 36.27
CA PHE A 51 -1.20 5.04 34.95
C PHE A 51 -0.85 6.20 34.00
N PRO A 52 0.24 6.08 33.23
CA PRO A 52 0.71 7.19 32.41
C PRO A 52 -0.26 7.52 31.28
N PRO A 53 -0.40 8.82 30.93
CA PRO A 53 -1.22 9.23 29.81
C PRO A 53 -0.61 8.78 28.48
N PHE A 54 -1.44 8.61 27.47
CA PHE A 54 -1.05 8.10 26.14
C PHE A 54 0.14 8.86 25.53
N ASP A 55 0.12 10.19 25.63
CA ASP A 55 1.12 11.08 25.03
C ASP A 55 2.40 11.24 25.87
N ASP A 56 2.54 10.54 27.02
CA ASP A 56 3.76 10.64 27.82
C ASP A 56 4.94 9.96 27.13
N LYS A 57 5.88 10.78 26.64
CA LYS A 57 7.08 10.34 25.92
C LYS A 57 8.06 9.54 26.77
N LYS A 58 8.02 9.66 28.10
CA LYS A 58 8.99 9.00 28.99
C LYS A 58 8.54 7.64 29.48
N SER A 59 7.24 7.36 29.46
CA SER A 59 6.67 6.13 29.98
C SER A 59 5.98 5.32 28.87
N TYR A 60 4.70 5.58 28.57
CA TYR A 60 3.92 4.82 27.60
C TYR A 60 4.39 5.03 26.15
N ALA A 61 4.84 6.25 25.83
CA ALA A 61 5.33 6.65 24.52
C ALA A 61 4.38 6.29 23.37
N GLY A 62 3.10 6.68 23.51
CA GLY A 62 2.06 6.48 22.51
C GLY A 62 2.32 7.31 21.25
N PHE A 63 3.22 6.82 20.39
CA PHE A 63 3.58 7.50 19.16
C PHE A 63 2.86 6.87 17.95
N VAL A 64 2.17 7.71 17.18
CA VAL A 64 1.60 7.33 15.88
C VAL A 64 2.31 8.12 14.79
N PRO A 65 2.96 7.45 13.82
CA PRO A 65 3.66 8.14 12.76
C PRO A 65 2.71 8.94 11.87
N ALA A 66 3.21 10.04 11.30
CA ALA A 66 2.46 10.85 10.35
C ALA A 66 2.15 10.09 9.05
N ALA A 67 1.01 10.37 8.41
CA ALA A 67 0.67 9.77 7.11
C ALA A 67 1.74 9.99 6.04
N ALA A 68 2.44 11.13 6.05
CA ALA A 68 3.53 11.40 5.10
C ALA A 68 4.68 10.40 5.26
N TYR A 69 5.05 10.08 6.50
CA TYR A 69 6.09 9.10 6.81
C TYR A 69 5.66 7.69 6.37
N LEU A 70 4.43 7.28 6.71
CA LEU A 70 3.89 5.98 6.28
C LEU A 70 3.85 5.84 4.76
N ARG A 71 3.50 6.92 4.05
CA ARG A 71 3.55 6.96 2.59
C ARG A 71 4.97 6.74 2.09
N TRP A 72 5.93 7.48 2.66
CA TRP A 72 7.33 7.40 2.28
C TRP A 72 7.88 5.98 2.46
N VAL A 73 7.70 5.39 3.65
CA VAL A 73 8.12 4.00 3.95
C VAL A 73 7.50 3.03 2.94
N HIS A 74 6.20 3.14 2.69
CA HIS A 74 5.51 2.28 1.74
C HIS A 74 6.06 2.43 0.31
N THR A 75 6.29 3.67 -0.15
CA THR A 75 6.87 3.90 -1.48
C THR A 75 8.30 3.37 -1.58
N THR A 76 9.13 3.57 -0.56
CA THR A 76 10.51 3.07 -0.54
C THR A 76 10.56 1.54 -0.60
N ILE A 77 9.70 0.86 0.14
CA ILE A 77 9.58 -0.61 0.09
C ILE A 77 9.14 -1.05 -1.30
N LEU A 78 8.12 -0.42 -1.88
CA LEU A 78 7.66 -0.75 -3.23
C LEU A 78 8.70 -0.48 -4.31
N ASP A 79 9.46 0.60 -4.19
CA ASP A 79 10.55 0.94 -5.11
C ASP A 79 11.66 -0.12 -5.03
N GLY A 80 11.98 -0.61 -3.83
CA GLY A 80 12.91 -1.72 -3.64
C GLY A 80 12.41 -3.05 -4.19
N LEU A 81 11.10 -3.32 -4.14
CA LEU A 81 10.49 -4.54 -4.68
C LEU A 81 10.25 -4.48 -6.19
N ARG A 82 10.24 -3.29 -6.80
CA ARG A 82 9.95 -3.10 -8.22
C ARG A 82 10.80 -3.98 -9.13
N PRO A 83 12.13 -4.12 -8.97
CA PRO A 83 12.94 -4.97 -9.85
C PRO A 83 12.55 -6.45 -9.77
N LEU A 84 12.22 -6.94 -8.56
CA LEU A 84 11.77 -8.32 -8.36
C LEU A 84 10.42 -8.56 -9.04
N MET A 85 9.47 -7.64 -8.84
CA MET A 85 8.16 -7.70 -9.49
C MET A 85 8.30 -7.64 -11.01
N SER A 86 9.15 -6.76 -11.54
CA SER A 86 9.44 -6.68 -12.98
C SER A 86 10.01 -7.99 -13.50
N LYS A 87 10.96 -8.61 -12.79
CA LYS A 87 11.52 -9.91 -13.17
C LYS A 87 10.45 -11.00 -13.15
N GLN A 88 9.62 -11.05 -12.12
CA GLN A 88 8.50 -12.00 -12.04
C GLN A 88 7.48 -11.79 -13.16
N MET A 89 7.18 -10.55 -13.54
CA MET A 89 6.30 -10.25 -14.68
C MET A 89 6.90 -10.63 -16.04
N MET A 90 8.23 -10.78 -16.12
CA MET A 90 8.93 -11.25 -17.32
C MET A 90 8.96 -12.79 -17.43
N THR A 91 8.85 -13.51 -16.31
CA THR A 91 8.90 -14.99 -16.26
C THR A 91 7.72 -15.70 -16.94
N PRO A 92 6.45 -15.25 -16.86
CA PRO A 92 5.35 -16.00 -17.44
C PRO A 92 5.41 -15.90 -18.97
N ASP A 93 5.53 -17.06 -19.63
CA ASP A 93 5.36 -17.16 -21.07
C ASP A 93 3.91 -16.79 -21.44
N GLY A 94 3.77 -16.07 -22.55
CA GLY A 94 2.48 -15.63 -23.04
C GLY A 94 2.62 -15.43 -24.53
N GLN A 95 2.02 -16.34 -25.29
CA GLN A 95 2.08 -16.32 -26.76
C GLN A 95 0.94 -15.47 -27.34
N ILE A 96 -0.21 -15.40 -26.65
CA ILE A 96 -1.38 -14.67 -27.13
C ILE A 96 -1.55 -13.39 -26.32
N PHE A 97 -1.57 -12.25 -27.00
CA PHE A 97 -1.90 -10.96 -26.40
C PHE A 97 -3.22 -10.44 -26.91
N LYS A 98 -4.04 -9.92 -25.99
CA LYS A 98 -5.27 -9.20 -26.28
C LYS A 98 -5.10 -7.74 -25.92
N SER A 99 -5.42 -6.86 -26.87
CA SER A 99 -5.46 -5.42 -26.66
C SER A 99 -6.89 -4.97 -26.39
N ASP A 100 -7.09 -4.10 -25.41
CA ASP A 100 -8.33 -3.36 -25.19
C ASP A 100 -8.04 -1.86 -25.04
N HIS A 101 -9.00 -1.01 -25.39
CA HIS A 101 -8.85 0.44 -25.35
C HIS A 101 -9.94 1.09 -24.47
N SER A 102 -9.51 1.79 -23.42
CA SER A 102 -10.43 2.44 -22.47
C SER A 102 -10.46 3.96 -22.66
N PHE A 103 -11.65 4.50 -22.92
CA PHE A 103 -11.91 5.95 -22.99
C PHE A 103 -12.29 6.56 -21.62
N LYS A 104 -12.80 5.74 -20.70
CA LYS A 104 -13.33 6.22 -19.41
C LYS A 104 -12.22 6.78 -18.52
N ILE A 105 -11.03 6.18 -18.57
CA ILE A 105 -9.88 6.61 -17.76
C ILE A 105 -9.34 7.94 -18.28
N ILE A 106 -9.26 8.11 -19.60
CA ILE A 106 -8.82 9.36 -20.24
C ILE A 106 -9.72 10.53 -19.83
N LYS A 107 -11.04 10.35 -19.75
CA LYS A 107 -11.97 11.40 -19.28
C LYS A 107 -11.70 11.87 -17.85
N LYS A 108 -11.01 11.07 -17.03
CA LYS A 108 -10.65 11.39 -15.64
C LYS A 108 -9.22 11.92 -15.50
N LEU A 109 -8.39 11.84 -16.54
CA LEU A 109 -7.04 12.40 -16.53
C LEU A 109 -7.11 13.92 -16.64
N ALA A 110 -6.17 14.61 -16.02
CA ALA A 110 -6.09 16.07 -16.04
C ALA A 110 -5.87 16.55 -17.49
N LYS A 111 -6.67 17.51 -17.93
CA LYS A 111 -6.52 18.16 -19.23
C LYS A 111 -5.45 19.25 -19.11
N VAL A 112 -4.47 19.25 -20.00
CA VAL A 112 -3.54 20.37 -20.16
C VAL A 112 -4.21 21.35 -21.13
N THR A 113 -4.38 22.62 -20.73
CA THR A 113 -4.97 23.67 -21.59
C THR A 113 -6.32 23.28 -22.23
N GLU A 114 -7.27 22.79 -21.42
CA GLU A 114 -8.67 22.45 -21.82
C GLU A 114 -8.84 21.32 -22.87
N ALA A 115 -7.77 20.88 -23.51
CA ALA A 115 -7.74 19.75 -24.43
C ALA A 115 -7.16 18.49 -23.76
N SER A 116 -7.70 17.32 -24.09
CA SER A 116 -7.12 16.04 -23.66
C SER A 116 -6.06 15.64 -24.69
N GLU A 117 -4.79 15.61 -24.29
CA GLU A 117 -3.68 15.15 -25.16
C GLU A 117 -3.81 13.67 -25.55
N PHE A 118 -4.61 12.91 -24.79
CA PHE A 118 -4.82 11.48 -24.99
C PHE A 118 -6.27 11.22 -25.41
N CYS A 119 -6.46 10.28 -26.33
CA CYS A 119 -7.76 9.82 -26.78
C CYS A 119 -8.16 8.51 -26.07
N ALA A 120 -7.24 7.57 -25.90
CA ALA A 120 -7.50 6.26 -25.32
C ALA A 120 -6.35 5.76 -24.43
N LEU A 121 -6.67 4.90 -23.45
CA LEU A 121 -5.69 4.08 -22.74
C LEU A 121 -5.70 2.67 -23.34
N TYR A 122 -4.60 2.27 -23.97
CA TYR A 122 -4.42 0.90 -24.43
C TYR A 122 -3.96 0.02 -23.29
N SER A 123 -4.61 -1.11 -23.09
CA SER A 123 -4.22 -2.16 -22.15
C SER A 123 -3.96 -3.45 -22.90
N PHE A 124 -2.75 -3.98 -22.75
CA PHE A 124 -2.34 -5.26 -23.31
C PHE A 124 -2.34 -6.31 -22.21
N CYS A 125 -3.16 -7.33 -22.39
CA CYS A 125 -3.29 -8.44 -21.49
C CYS A 125 -2.75 -9.71 -22.15
N LYS A 126 -2.02 -10.51 -21.38
CA LYS A 126 -1.65 -11.87 -21.78
C LYS A 126 -2.88 -12.79 -21.77
N GLU A 127 -2.71 -13.99 -22.32
CA GLU A 127 -3.69 -15.09 -22.28
C GLU A 127 -4.29 -15.31 -20.88
N TYR A 128 -3.45 -15.25 -19.84
CA TYR A 128 -3.85 -15.40 -18.44
C TYR A 128 -4.50 -14.17 -17.81
N LYS A 129 -4.95 -13.20 -18.62
CA LYS A 129 -5.56 -11.93 -18.19
C LYS A 129 -4.66 -11.04 -17.32
N GLU A 130 -3.37 -11.32 -17.29
CA GLU A 130 -2.39 -10.44 -16.66
C GLU A 130 -2.10 -9.24 -17.54
N ILE A 131 -2.19 -8.04 -16.97
CA ILE A 131 -1.88 -6.80 -17.66
C ILE A 131 -0.35 -6.71 -17.80
N HIS A 132 0.11 -6.68 -19.04
CA HIS A 132 1.53 -6.59 -19.35
C HIS A 132 1.96 -5.15 -19.66
N MET A 133 1.07 -4.37 -20.27
CA MET A 133 1.35 -2.98 -20.62
C MET A 133 0.08 -2.14 -20.60
N GLN A 134 0.17 -0.93 -20.06
CA GLN A 134 -0.85 0.10 -20.24
C GLN A 134 -0.19 1.38 -20.75
N ARG A 135 -0.72 1.95 -21.84
CA ARG A 135 -0.16 3.19 -22.41
C ARG A 135 -1.26 4.14 -22.89
N PRO A 136 -1.25 5.40 -22.44
CA PRO A 136 -2.13 6.42 -23.00
C PRO A 136 -1.64 6.77 -24.40
N ALA A 137 -2.57 6.87 -25.35
CA ALA A 137 -2.29 7.16 -26.75
C ALA A 137 -3.06 8.42 -27.20
N PRO A 138 -2.41 9.30 -27.99
CA PRO A 138 -3.03 10.52 -28.50
C PRO A 138 -4.11 10.22 -29.53
N THR A 139 -3.99 9.12 -30.26
CA THR A 139 -4.93 8.70 -31.30
C THR A 139 -5.35 7.24 -31.09
N LYS A 140 -6.39 6.82 -31.83
CA LYS A 140 -6.80 5.40 -31.91
C LYS A 140 -5.90 4.56 -32.84
N SER A 141 -4.85 5.16 -33.40
CA SER A 141 -3.94 4.46 -34.31
C SER A 141 -2.90 3.66 -33.52
N LEU A 142 -2.67 2.43 -33.96
CA LEU A 142 -1.67 1.52 -33.40
C LEU A 142 -0.23 1.93 -33.71
N THR A 143 -0.04 2.85 -34.66
CA THR A 143 1.29 3.37 -35.06
C THR A 143 2.05 3.95 -33.86
N HIS A 144 1.36 4.66 -32.96
CA HIS A 144 1.96 5.22 -31.75
C HIS A 144 2.38 4.16 -30.72
N LEU A 145 1.93 2.91 -30.87
CA LEU A 145 2.25 1.81 -29.97
C LEU A 145 3.43 0.97 -30.44
N GLN A 146 3.92 1.18 -31.67
CA GLN A 146 5.01 0.39 -32.26
C GLN A 146 6.27 0.37 -31.39
N THR A 147 6.69 1.53 -30.87
CA THR A 147 7.83 1.62 -29.93
C THR A 147 7.58 0.83 -28.65
N SER A 148 6.32 0.76 -28.20
CA SER A 148 5.95 0.00 -27.01
C SER A 148 6.01 -1.51 -27.27
N PHE A 149 5.58 -1.95 -28.45
CA PHE A 149 5.72 -3.35 -28.87
C PHE A 149 7.19 -3.78 -28.97
N GLN A 150 8.07 -2.90 -29.48
CA GLN A 150 9.51 -3.17 -29.49
C GLN A 150 10.07 -3.30 -28.06
N GLY A 151 9.63 -2.44 -27.15
CA GLY A 151 9.98 -2.54 -25.72
C GLY A 151 9.50 -3.85 -25.09
N MET A 152 8.29 -4.29 -25.44
CA MET A 152 7.71 -5.56 -24.99
C MET A 152 8.46 -6.79 -25.52
N ALA A 153 8.95 -6.74 -26.76
CA ALA A 153 9.69 -7.85 -27.37
C ALA A 153 11.08 -8.08 -26.74
N ARG A 154 11.70 -7.05 -26.14
CA ARG A 154 13.04 -7.13 -25.55
C ARG A 154 13.14 -8.16 -24.41
N PRO A 155 12.25 -8.16 -23.40
CA PRO A 155 12.17 -9.22 -22.39
C PRO A 155 12.08 -10.64 -22.95
N TYR A 156 11.23 -10.85 -23.95
CA TYR A 156 11.03 -12.17 -24.56
C TYR A 156 12.31 -12.71 -25.19
N ARG A 157 13.05 -11.84 -25.90
CA ARG A 157 14.36 -12.19 -26.46
C ARG A 157 15.41 -12.49 -25.40
N LEU A 158 15.41 -11.74 -24.29
CA LEU A 158 16.35 -11.96 -23.18
C LEU A 158 16.11 -13.27 -22.44
N CYS A 159 14.84 -13.68 -22.30
CA CYS A 159 14.46 -14.92 -21.61
C CYS A 159 14.39 -16.14 -22.55
N GLY A 160 14.60 -15.96 -23.86
CA GLY A 160 14.49 -17.05 -24.84
C GLY A 160 13.06 -17.52 -25.12
N HIS A 161 12.05 -16.71 -24.80
CA HIS A 161 10.64 -17.03 -25.06
C HIS A 161 10.26 -16.74 -26.52
N LYS A 162 9.23 -17.44 -27.01
CA LYS A 162 8.65 -17.16 -28.33
C LYS A 162 8.02 -15.78 -28.35
N LEU A 163 8.22 -15.04 -29.44
CA LEU A 163 7.57 -13.74 -29.59
C LEU A 163 6.05 -13.91 -29.64
N PRO A 164 5.29 -13.03 -28.97
CA PRO A 164 3.85 -13.14 -28.93
C PRO A 164 3.19 -12.79 -30.26
N GLU A 165 2.13 -13.52 -30.56
CA GLU A 165 1.13 -13.19 -31.57
C GLU A 165 0.10 -12.23 -30.95
N VAL A 166 -0.01 -11.04 -31.54
CA VAL A 166 -0.89 -9.98 -31.03
C VAL A 166 -2.23 -10.04 -31.74
N PHE A 167 -3.30 -10.30 -31.00
CA PHE A 167 -4.68 -10.22 -31.48
C PHE A 167 -5.29 -8.88 -31.08
N ILE A 168 -5.74 -8.14 -32.09
CA ILE A 168 -6.35 -6.83 -31.91
C ILE A 168 -7.84 -6.96 -32.21
N HIS A 169 -8.67 -6.71 -31.20
CA HIS A 169 -10.12 -6.60 -31.34
C HIS A 169 -10.56 -5.14 -31.30
#